data_AF-A0A921H8K5-F1
#
_entry.id   AF-A0A921H8K5-F1
#
_cell.length_a   1.000
_cell.length_b   1.000
_cell.length_c   1.000
_cell.angle_alpha   90.00
_cell.angle_beta   90.00
_cell.angle_gamma   90.00
#
_symmetry.space_group_name_H-M   'P 1'
#
loop_
_entity.id
_entity.type
_entity.pdbx_description
1 polymer ?
#
loop_
_entity_poly.entity_id
_entity_poly.type
_entity_poly.pdbx_seq_one_letter_code
_entity_poly.pdbx_strand_id
1 'polypeptide(L)'
;MFVEYDSVLQTEMQYIPERVKIEISCRSLMEPSEEVEMRSMIEDAYPSEEFSLPIFTIPTVVPGRTFLEKVFLLHEEFNRPNGCTHIERITRHMYDIVKMMDKPFVMEAMQNTQLYEDIVAHRKKFSAWSELDYTTHLPHTISFLPPASIKNVLREDYKQMKIGFIYADAPSFDEIMERLRDLQDRFRALKWEK
;
A
#
# COMPACT_ATOMS: atom_id res chain seq x y z
N MET A 1 -5.28 -7.68 17.49
CA MET A 1 -5.65 -7.02 18.76
C MET A 1 -6.34 -5.71 18.42
N PHE A 2 -7.31 -5.27 19.21
CA PHE A 2 -7.95 -3.96 19.06
C PHE A 2 -7.73 -3.16 20.34
N VAL A 3 -7.42 -1.88 20.20
CA VAL A 3 -7.38 -0.90 21.28
C VAL A 3 -8.51 0.07 21.00
N GLU A 4 -9.53 0.06 21.84
CA GLU A 4 -10.67 0.97 21.74
C GLU A 4 -10.36 2.28 22.48
N TYR A 5 -10.90 3.39 22.00
CA TYR A 5 -10.73 4.70 22.62
C TYR A 5 -12.02 5.51 22.47
N ASP A 6 -12.28 6.40 23.43
CA ASP A 6 -13.39 7.33 23.33
C ASP A 6 -12.97 8.54 22.47
N SER A 7 -13.66 8.77 21.35
CA SER A 7 -13.38 9.91 20.50
C SER A 7 -13.79 11.23 21.14
N VAL A 8 -12.98 12.26 20.96
CA VAL A 8 -13.34 13.65 21.29
C VAL A 8 -14.16 14.32 20.19
N LEU A 9 -14.30 13.68 19.02
CA LEU A 9 -15.12 14.17 17.91
C LEU A 9 -16.58 13.76 18.10
N GLN A 10 -17.51 14.69 17.82
CA GLN A 10 -18.95 14.46 17.98
C GLN A 10 -19.57 13.62 16.86
N THR A 11 -18.86 13.41 15.75
CA THR A 11 -19.37 12.70 14.57
C THR A 11 -18.61 11.40 14.38
N GLU A 12 -19.33 10.28 14.52
CA GLU A 12 -18.80 8.96 14.21
C GLU A 12 -18.61 8.82 12.69
N MET A 13 -17.42 8.40 12.27
CA MET A 13 -17.14 8.06 10.87
C MET A 13 -17.13 6.54 10.70
N GLN A 14 -18.07 5.99 9.94
CA GLN A 14 -18.13 4.54 9.68
C GLN A 14 -16.82 3.98 9.08
N TYR A 15 -16.12 4.79 8.26
CA TYR A 15 -14.88 4.38 7.59
C TYR A 15 -13.64 4.42 8.49
N ILE A 16 -13.70 5.14 9.62
CA ILE A 16 -12.67 5.25 10.67
C ILE A 16 -13.32 4.96 12.03
N PRO A 17 -13.48 3.68 12.40
CA PRO A 17 -14.01 3.33 13.71
C PRO A 17 -13.04 3.78 14.82
N GLU A 18 -13.58 4.06 16.00
CA GLU A 18 -12.87 4.53 17.20
C GLU A 18 -12.06 3.42 17.88
N ARG A 19 -11.22 2.76 17.09
CA ARG A 19 -10.37 1.65 17.51
C ARG A 19 -9.13 1.57 16.66
N VAL A 20 -8.01 1.28 17.30
CA VAL A 20 -6.75 0.94 16.64
C VAL A 20 -6.64 -0.56 16.51
N LYS A 21 -6.55 -1.07 15.28
CA LYS A 21 -6.27 -2.48 15.01
C LYS A 21 -4.75 -2.70 14.99
N ILE A 22 -4.26 -3.54 15.88
CA ILE A 22 -2.86 -3.99 15.91
C ILE A 22 -2.81 -5.40 15.33
N GLU A 23 -2.08 -5.55 14.22
CA GLU A 23 -1.87 -6.81 13.52
C GLU A 23 -0.43 -7.28 13.72
N ILE A 24 -0.27 -8.57 14.05
CA ILE A 24 1.03 -9.21 14.22
C ILE A 24 1.04 -10.40 13.27
N SER A 25 2.04 -10.46 12.39
CA SER A 25 2.16 -11.49 11.36
C SER A 25 3.47 -12.25 11.51
N CYS A 26 3.38 -13.57 11.58
CA CYS A 26 4.53 -14.47 11.49
C CYS A 26 4.93 -14.81 10.05
N ARG A 27 4.15 -14.34 9.06
CA ARG A 27 4.36 -14.60 7.62
C ARG A 27 4.97 -13.41 6.90
N SER A 28 5.20 -12.30 7.59
CA SER A 28 5.78 -11.10 6.99
C SER A 28 7.29 -11.19 7.03
N LEU A 29 7.97 -10.95 5.91
CA LEU A 29 9.40 -10.69 5.92
C LEU A 29 9.64 -9.38 6.69
N MET A 30 10.70 -9.32 7.48
CA MET A 30 11.10 -8.08 8.17
C MET A 30 12.21 -7.35 7.40
N GLU A 31 12.90 -8.03 6.48
CA GLU A 31 14.03 -7.49 5.74
C GLU A 31 13.73 -7.20 4.26
N PRO A 32 14.39 -6.21 3.64
CA PRO A 32 15.34 -5.28 4.28
C PRO A 32 14.62 -4.24 5.15
N SER A 33 15.23 -3.90 6.28
CA SER A 33 14.76 -2.88 7.21
C SER A 33 15.75 -1.71 7.37
N GLU A 34 15.23 -0.57 7.79
CA GLU A 34 15.99 0.63 8.15
C GLU A 34 15.45 1.23 9.45
N GLU A 35 16.36 1.79 10.26
CA GLU A 35 16.00 2.52 11.48
C GLU A 35 15.44 3.89 11.11
N VAL A 36 14.22 4.18 11.54
CA VAL A 36 13.53 5.45 11.28
C VAL A 36 13.24 6.16 12.60
N GLU A 37 13.65 7.42 12.68
CA GLU A 37 13.28 8.30 13.77
C GLU A 37 11.81 8.73 13.62
N MET A 38 11.04 8.57 14.69
CA MET A 38 9.62 8.87 14.73
C MET A 38 9.26 9.75 15.93
N ARG A 39 8.19 10.52 15.74
CA ARG A 39 7.54 11.34 16.75
C ARG A 39 6.06 11.48 16.37
N SER A 40 5.19 11.62 17.36
CA SER A 40 3.77 11.83 17.10
C SER A 40 3.49 13.28 16.65
N MET A 41 2.43 13.46 15.85
CA MET A 41 1.99 14.80 15.44
C MET A 41 1.61 15.70 16.62
N ILE A 42 1.16 15.12 17.73
CA ILE A 42 0.78 15.85 18.95
C ILE A 42 2.03 16.43 19.61
N GLU A 43 3.12 15.65 19.68
CA GLU A 43 4.41 16.12 20.19
C GLU A 43 5.04 17.19 19.30
N ASP A 44 4.88 17.09 17.97
CA ASP A 44 5.34 18.14 17.06
C ASP A 44 4.56 19.46 17.23
N ALA A 45 3.25 19.37 17.47
CA ALA A 45 2.40 20.54 17.67
C ALA A 45 2.58 21.17 19.08
N TYR A 46 2.86 20.34 20.09
CA TYR A 46 2.94 20.75 21.50
C TYR A 46 4.21 20.24 22.19
N PRO A 47 5.40 20.63 21.71
CA PRO A 47 6.68 20.05 22.16
C PRO A 47 7.07 20.43 23.59
N SER A 48 6.38 21.39 24.21
CA SER A 48 6.66 21.88 25.57
C SER A 48 5.72 21.32 26.64
N GLU A 49 4.73 20.51 26.25
CA GLU A 49 3.76 19.95 27.18
C GLU A 49 4.33 18.72 27.91
N GLU A 50 3.83 18.46 29.12
CA GLU A 50 4.32 17.37 29.99
C GLU A 50 4.14 15.98 29.36
N PHE A 51 3.13 15.81 28.49
CA PHE A 51 2.88 14.56 27.79
C PHE A 51 3.81 14.33 26.58
N SER A 52 4.65 15.30 26.21
CA SER A 52 5.50 15.19 25.03
C SER A 52 6.66 14.22 25.28
N LEU A 53 6.77 13.15 24.48
CA LEU A 53 7.89 12.20 24.55
C LEU A 53 9.05 12.61 23.61
N PRO A 54 10.29 12.16 23.88
CA PRO A 54 11.41 12.36 22.97
C PRO A 54 11.21 11.61 21.64
N ILE A 55 11.96 12.04 20.62
CA ILE A 55 12.09 11.28 19.36
C ILE A 55 12.61 9.88 19.72
N PHE A 56 12.05 8.87 19.09
CA PHE A 56 12.45 7.48 19.27
C PHE A 56 12.67 6.81 17.92
N THR A 57 13.47 5.76 17.92
CA THR A 57 13.85 5.05 16.69
C THR A 57 13.12 3.70 16.63
N ILE A 58 12.62 3.36 15.45
CA ILE A 58 11.97 2.08 15.18
C ILE A 58 12.56 1.46 13.90
N PRO A 59 12.87 0.15 13.89
CA PRO A 59 13.14 -0.57 12.65
C PRO A 59 11.88 -0.68 11.80
N THR A 60 11.94 -0.18 10.57
CA THR A 60 10.85 -0.26 9.59
C THR A 60 11.30 -0.97 8.33
N VAL A 61 10.38 -1.64 7.63
CA VAL A 61 10.68 -2.20 6.31
C VAL A 61 10.93 -1.07 5.33
N VAL A 62 11.96 -1.19 4.48
CA VAL A 62 12.27 -0.14 3.50
C VAL A 62 11.07 0.16 2.58
N PRO A 63 10.83 1.43 2.24
CA PRO A 63 9.62 1.84 1.53
C PRO A 63 9.51 1.23 0.12
N GLY A 64 10.64 0.98 -0.54
CA GLY A 64 10.68 0.32 -1.84
C GLY A 64 10.09 -1.08 -1.83
N ARG A 65 10.30 -1.84 -0.75
CA ARG A 65 9.70 -3.16 -0.58
C ARG A 65 8.19 -3.05 -0.35
N THR A 66 7.75 -2.16 0.53
CA THR A 66 6.32 -1.92 0.76
C THR A 66 5.60 -1.51 -0.53
N PHE A 67 6.23 -0.69 -1.35
CA PHE A 67 5.72 -0.33 -2.67
C PHE A 67 5.51 -1.57 -3.57
N LEU A 68 6.53 -2.42 -3.73
CA LEU A 68 6.42 -3.64 -4.54
C LEU A 68 5.35 -4.60 -4.01
N GLU A 69 5.28 -4.79 -2.69
CA GLU A 69 4.26 -5.65 -2.07
C GLU A 69 2.83 -5.18 -2.35
N LYS A 70 2.60 -3.86 -2.38
CA LYS A 70 1.30 -3.28 -2.75
C LYS A 70 1.00 -3.48 -4.24
N VAL A 71 1.99 -3.31 -5.12
CA VAL A 71 1.84 -3.56 -6.56
C VAL A 71 1.47 -5.03 -6.81
N PHE A 72 2.16 -5.98 -6.18
CA PHE A 72 1.84 -7.40 -6.28
C PHE A 72 0.46 -7.74 -5.73
N LEU A 73 0.07 -7.14 -4.60
CA LEU A 73 -1.26 -7.33 -4.04
C LEU A 73 -2.35 -6.91 -5.05
N LEU A 74 -2.21 -5.73 -5.68
CA LEU A 74 -3.17 -5.29 -6.70
C LEU A 74 -3.16 -6.21 -7.93
N HIS A 75 -1.98 -6.66 -8.36
CA HIS A 75 -1.88 -7.62 -9.45
C HIS A 75 -2.64 -8.91 -9.15
N GLU A 76 -2.44 -9.47 -7.97
CA GLU A 76 -3.06 -10.73 -7.56
C GLU A 76 -4.58 -10.61 -7.38
N GLU A 77 -5.08 -9.50 -6.84
CA GLU A 77 -6.52 -9.27 -6.63
C GLU A 77 -7.26 -8.98 -7.94
N PHE A 78 -6.68 -8.18 -8.84
CA PHE A 78 -7.34 -7.80 -10.09
C PHE A 78 -7.32 -8.88 -11.17
N ASN A 79 -6.42 -9.86 -11.05
CA ASN A 79 -6.35 -11.01 -11.97
C ASN A 79 -6.96 -12.29 -11.39
N ARG A 80 -7.63 -12.20 -10.22
CA ARG A 80 -8.30 -13.35 -9.62
C ARG A 80 -9.50 -13.80 -10.47
N PRO A 81 -9.61 -15.09 -10.85
CA PRO A 81 -10.66 -15.58 -11.77
C PRO A 81 -12.09 -15.28 -11.30
N ASN A 82 -12.33 -15.37 -9.99
CA ASN A 82 -13.65 -15.12 -9.39
C ASN A 82 -13.89 -13.64 -9.05
N GLY A 83 -13.04 -12.75 -9.56
CA GLY A 83 -13.02 -11.34 -9.22
C GLY A 83 -12.34 -11.04 -7.88
N CYS A 84 -12.11 -9.75 -7.67
CA CYS A 84 -11.50 -9.20 -6.47
C CYS A 84 -12.37 -9.51 -5.23
N THR A 85 -11.80 -10.15 -4.21
CA THR A 85 -12.56 -10.54 -3.01
C THR A 85 -12.54 -9.48 -1.91
N HIS A 86 -11.58 -8.56 -1.97
CA HIS A 86 -11.38 -7.53 -0.95
C HIS A 86 -11.46 -6.13 -1.54
N ILE A 87 -12.66 -5.74 -1.99
CA ILE A 87 -12.88 -4.40 -2.57
C ILE A 87 -12.62 -3.30 -1.54
N GLU A 88 -13.05 -3.53 -0.29
CA GLU A 88 -12.80 -2.60 0.81
C GLU A 88 -11.29 -2.42 1.01
N ARG A 89 -10.84 -1.16 0.96
CA ARG A 89 -9.44 -0.73 1.21
C ARG A 89 -8.45 -0.98 0.07
N ILE A 90 -8.83 -1.62 -1.05
CA ILE A 90 -7.96 -1.70 -2.24
C ILE A 90 -7.63 -0.30 -2.79
N THR A 91 -8.58 0.63 -2.71
CA THR A 91 -8.35 2.00 -3.16
C THR A 91 -7.31 2.74 -2.33
N ARG A 92 -7.08 2.34 -1.06
CA ARG A 92 -5.98 2.83 -0.23
C ARG A 92 -4.63 2.39 -0.79
N HIS A 93 -4.52 1.12 -1.21
CA HIS A 93 -3.30 0.62 -1.86
C HIS A 93 -3.04 1.34 -3.19
N MET A 94 -4.08 1.57 -4.00
CA MET A 94 -3.98 2.36 -5.23
C MET A 94 -3.47 3.78 -4.95
N TYR A 95 -4.03 4.44 -3.93
CA TYR A 95 -3.62 5.77 -3.51
C TYR A 95 -2.16 5.81 -3.03
N ASP A 96 -1.77 4.89 -2.14
CA ASP A 96 -0.41 4.80 -1.60
C ASP A 96 0.62 4.63 -2.72
N ILE A 97 0.34 3.74 -3.68
CA ILE A 97 1.19 3.53 -4.86
C ILE A 97 1.37 4.85 -5.63
N VAL A 98 0.28 5.55 -5.93
CA VAL A 98 0.36 6.83 -6.67
C VAL A 98 1.08 7.92 -5.87
N LYS A 99 1.00 7.92 -4.53
CA LYS A 99 1.77 8.86 -3.69
C LYS A 99 3.25 8.53 -3.61
N MET A 100 3.62 7.25 -3.77
CA MET A 100 5.00 6.81 -3.73
C MET A 100 5.69 6.81 -5.09
N MET A 101 4.97 6.66 -6.21
CA MET A 101 5.54 6.27 -7.51
C MET A 101 6.61 7.20 -8.12
N ASP A 102 6.69 8.47 -7.69
CA ASP A 102 7.72 9.41 -8.17
C ASP A 102 8.86 9.62 -7.15
N LYS A 103 8.89 8.85 -6.06
CA LYS A 103 9.97 8.91 -5.10
C LYS A 103 11.19 8.12 -5.61
N PRO A 104 12.43 8.56 -5.31
CA PRO A 104 13.64 7.88 -5.79
C PRO A 104 13.68 6.37 -5.47
N PHE A 105 13.27 6.01 -4.25
CA PHE A 105 13.26 4.61 -3.79
C PHE A 105 12.38 3.69 -4.64
N VAL A 106 11.38 4.21 -5.36
CA VAL A 106 10.52 3.40 -6.23
C VAL A 106 11.29 2.94 -7.46
N MET A 107 12.02 3.86 -8.10
CA MET A 107 12.84 3.51 -9.26
C MET A 107 13.96 2.53 -8.87
N GLU A 108 14.59 2.75 -7.72
CA GLU A 108 15.59 1.83 -7.16
C GLU A 108 15.02 0.44 -6.90
N ALA A 109 13.84 0.36 -6.25
CA ALA A 109 13.17 -0.91 -5.98
C ALA A 109 12.76 -1.65 -7.26
N MET A 110 12.27 -0.92 -8.27
CA MET A 110 11.89 -1.48 -9.57
C MET A 110 13.09 -2.04 -10.35
N GLN A 111 14.26 -1.43 -10.23
CA GLN A 111 15.50 -1.87 -10.87
C GLN A 111 16.23 -2.97 -10.10
N ASN A 112 15.95 -3.12 -8.80
CA ASN A 112 16.55 -4.15 -7.97
C ASN A 112 15.89 -5.52 -8.22
N THR A 113 16.42 -6.24 -9.21
CA THR A 113 15.94 -7.59 -9.61
C THR A 113 15.93 -8.57 -8.44
N GLN A 114 16.98 -8.58 -7.61
CA GLN A 114 17.09 -9.49 -6.46
C GLN A 114 15.96 -9.25 -5.45
N LEU A 115 15.75 -7.99 -5.03
CA LEU A 115 14.66 -7.63 -4.11
C LEU A 115 13.30 -8.05 -4.66
N TYR A 116 13.07 -7.77 -5.94
CA TYR A 116 11.81 -8.12 -6.60
C TYR A 116 11.57 -9.63 -6.59
N GLU A 117 12.55 -10.41 -7.04
CA GLU A 117 12.49 -11.87 -7.11
C GLU A 117 12.32 -12.49 -5.72
N ASP A 118 13.00 -11.97 -4.70
CA ASP A 118 12.86 -12.43 -3.32
C ASP A 118 11.44 -12.22 -2.78
N ILE A 119 10.83 -11.07 -3.05
CA ILE A 119 9.45 -10.78 -2.65
C ILE A 119 8.48 -11.74 -3.37
N VAL A 120 8.65 -11.95 -4.68
CA VAL A 120 7.82 -12.87 -5.47
C VAL A 120 7.98 -14.32 -4.96
N ALA A 121 9.21 -14.77 -4.74
CA ALA A 121 9.52 -16.11 -4.22
C ALA A 121 8.92 -16.33 -2.82
N HIS A 122 8.99 -15.31 -1.96
CA HIS A 122 8.37 -15.35 -0.64
C HIS A 122 6.85 -15.42 -0.73
N ARG A 123 6.22 -14.59 -1.56
CA ARG A 123 4.77 -14.61 -1.79
C ARG A 123 4.31 -15.96 -2.33
N LYS A 124 5.08 -16.58 -3.24
CA LYS A 124 4.79 -17.91 -3.79
C LYS A 124 4.70 -19.01 -2.73
N LYS A 125 5.51 -18.95 -1.67
CA LYS A 125 5.42 -19.92 -0.55
C LYS A 125 4.10 -19.84 0.20
N PHE A 126 3.45 -18.69 0.17
CA PHE A 126 2.26 -18.40 0.97
C PHE A 126 0.99 -18.15 0.15
N SER A 127 1.06 -18.40 -1.17
CA SER A 127 0.06 -18.23 -2.24
C SER A 127 -1.21 -17.49 -1.85
N ALA A 128 -1.47 -16.33 -2.48
CA ALA A 128 -2.65 -15.51 -2.19
C ALA A 128 -3.97 -16.27 -2.43
N TRP A 129 -4.01 -17.10 -3.48
CA TRP A 129 -5.13 -17.98 -3.78
C TRP A 129 -4.67 -19.20 -4.60
N SER A 130 -5.52 -20.22 -4.69
CA SER A 130 -5.23 -21.47 -5.41
C SER A 130 -5.17 -21.21 -6.91
N GLU A 131 -4.12 -21.69 -7.60
CA GLU A 131 -3.90 -21.51 -9.06
C GLU A 131 -3.33 -20.16 -9.50
N LEU A 132 -2.84 -19.32 -8.57
CA LEU A 132 -2.10 -18.10 -8.94
C LEU A 132 -0.79 -18.46 -9.67
N ASP A 133 -0.68 -18.01 -10.92
CA ASP A 133 0.51 -18.18 -11.74
C ASP A 133 1.56 -17.10 -11.45
N TYR A 134 2.56 -17.43 -10.64
CA TYR A 134 3.65 -16.52 -10.30
C TYR A 134 4.58 -16.16 -11.48
N THR A 135 4.41 -16.79 -12.65
CA THR A 135 5.15 -16.35 -13.86
C THR A 135 4.60 -15.03 -14.44
N THR A 136 3.40 -14.59 -14.03
CA THR A 136 2.82 -13.31 -14.43
C THR A 136 3.34 -12.12 -13.61
N HIS A 137 4.14 -12.37 -12.57
CA HIS A 137 4.76 -11.32 -11.76
C HIS A 137 5.99 -10.69 -12.42
N LEU A 138 6.35 -11.00 -13.66
CA LEU A 138 7.47 -10.32 -14.33
C LEU A 138 7.12 -8.87 -14.69
N PRO A 139 8.08 -7.93 -14.76
CA PRO A 139 7.78 -6.53 -15.07
C PRO A 139 6.99 -6.31 -16.36
N HIS A 140 7.21 -7.14 -17.38
CA HIS A 140 6.51 -7.05 -18.67
C HIS A 140 5.09 -7.65 -18.64
N THR A 141 4.78 -8.55 -17.71
CA THR A 141 3.47 -9.23 -17.58
C THR A 141 2.62 -8.68 -16.44
N ILE A 142 3.23 -7.97 -15.49
CA ILE A 142 2.50 -7.42 -14.35
C ILE A 142 1.37 -6.50 -14.81
N SER A 143 0.23 -6.65 -14.16
CA SER A 143 -0.99 -5.91 -14.45
C SER A 143 -1.75 -5.65 -13.17
N PHE A 144 -1.77 -4.39 -12.75
CA PHE A 144 -2.42 -3.93 -11.50
C PHE A 144 -3.47 -2.85 -11.78
N LEU A 145 -4.00 -2.84 -13.00
CA LEU A 145 -5.17 -2.03 -13.35
C LEU A 145 -6.45 -2.84 -13.08
N PRO A 146 -7.45 -2.25 -12.39
CA PRO A 146 -8.69 -2.95 -12.09
C PRO A 146 -9.48 -3.30 -13.36
N PRO A 147 -10.16 -4.46 -13.38
CA PRO A 147 -11.06 -4.80 -14.48
C PRO A 147 -12.24 -3.83 -14.55
N ALA A 148 -12.77 -3.63 -15.76
CA ALA A 148 -13.86 -2.68 -16.01
C ALA A 148 -15.11 -2.97 -15.16
N SER A 149 -15.37 -4.24 -14.85
CA SER A 149 -16.52 -4.70 -14.06
C SER A 149 -16.56 -4.12 -12.64
N ILE A 150 -15.40 -3.86 -12.01
CA ILE A 150 -15.33 -3.36 -10.61
C ILE A 150 -14.99 -1.87 -10.52
N LYS A 151 -14.70 -1.21 -11.65
CA LYS A 151 -14.21 0.18 -11.68
C LYS A 151 -15.16 1.15 -10.97
N ASN A 152 -16.47 1.00 -11.15
CA ASN A 152 -17.46 1.87 -10.50
C ASN A 152 -17.54 1.63 -8.99
N VAL A 153 -17.38 0.38 -8.55
CA VAL A 153 -17.37 0.04 -7.13
C VAL A 153 -16.14 0.65 -6.46
N LEU A 154 -14.97 0.54 -7.08
CA LEU A 154 -13.73 1.17 -6.59
C LEU A 154 -13.83 2.70 -6.57
N ARG A 155 -14.51 3.32 -7.54
CA ARG A 155 -14.73 4.77 -7.53
C ARG A 155 -15.51 5.21 -6.30
N GLU A 156 -16.55 4.49 -5.91
CA GLU A 156 -17.33 4.81 -4.71
C GLU A 156 -16.54 4.53 -3.43
N ASP A 157 -15.80 3.42 -3.34
CA ASP A 157 -14.91 3.15 -2.19
C ASP A 157 -13.85 4.25 -2.03
N TYR A 158 -13.25 4.72 -3.14
CA TYR A 158 -12.27 5.81 -3.10
C TYR A 158 -12.88 7.13 -2.61
N LYS A 159 -14.15 7.41 -2.96
CA LYS A 159 -14.86 8.60 -2.49
C LYS A 159 -15.03 8.57 -0.97
N GLN A 160 -15.46 7.44 -0.42
CA GLN A 160 -15.59 7.25 1.03
C GLN A 160 -14.22 7.34 1.73
N MET A 161 -13.20 6.72 1.12
CA MET A 161 -11.83 6.77 1.60
C MET A 161 -11.27 8.20 1.67
N LYS A 162 -11.49 9.01 0.62
CA LYS A 162 -11.03 10.39 0.56
C LYS A 162 -11.66 11.25 1.67
N ILE A 163 -12.97 11.10 1.90
CA ILE A 163 -13.69 11.83 2.95
C ILE A 163 -13.15 11.48 4.34
N GLY A 164 -12.87 10.20 4.60
CA GLY A 164 -12.40 9.76 5.91
C GLY A 164 -10.94 10.13 6.21
N PHE A 165 -10.03 9.94 5.25
CA PHE A 165 -8.59 9.90 5.54
C PHE A 165 -7.77 11.08 5.02
N ILE A 166 -8.27 11.84 4.04
CA ILE A 166 -7.42 12.79 3.32
C ILE A 166 -7.81 14.23 3.66
N TYR A 167 -7.02 14.84 4.55
CA TYR A 167 -7.18 16.22 5.01
C TYR A 167 -6.62 17.28 4.04
N ALA A 168 -6.16 16.87 2.85
CA ALA A 168 -5.51 17.71 1.84
C ALA A 168 -6.07 17.45 0.42
N ASP A 169 -5.55 18.15 -0.59
CA ASP A 169 -5.89 17.87 -1.98
C ASP A 169 -5.46 16.45 -2.39
N ALA A 170 -6.45 15.57 -2.50
CA ALA A 170 -6.29 14.23 -3.02
C ALA A 170 -6.60 14.20 -4.53
N PRO A 171 -5.80 13.47 -5.34
CA PRO A 171 -6.12 13.24 -6.74
C PRO A 171 -7.52 12.64 -6.90
N SER A 172 -8.15 12.90 -8.03
CA SER A 172 -9.39 12.25 -8.43
C SER A 172 -9.16 10.75 -8.69
N PHE A 173 -10.25 9.96 -8.68
CA PHE A 173 -10.14 8.55 -9.03
C PHE A 173 -9.61 8.32 -10.45
N ASP A 174 -10.00 9.19 -11.39
CA ASP A 174 -9.54 9.05 -12.77
C ASP A 174 -8.05 9.44 -12.91
N GLU A 175 -7.56 10.41 -12.14
CA GLU A 175 -6.12 10.70 -12.02
C GLU A 175 -5.37 9.52 -11.41
N ILE A 176 -5.87 8.89 -10.33
CA ILE A 176 -5.28 7.67 -9.77
C ILE A 176 -5.14 6.59 -10.85
N MET A 177 -6.18 6.38 -11.65
CA MET A 177 -6.19 5.38 -12.72
C MET A 177 -5.20 5.69 -13.85
N GLU A 178 -5.05 6.96 -14.21
CA GLU A 178 -4.06 7.40 -15.20
C GLU A 178 -2.62 7.19 -14.68
N ARG A 179 -2.36 7.57 -13.44
CA ARG A 179 -1.06 7.42 -12.79
C ARG A 179 -0.67 5.94 -12.60
N LEU A 180 -1.62 5.08 -12.26
CA LEU A 180 -1.37 3.63 -12.22
C LEU A 180 -1.04 3.06 -13.61
N ARG A 181 -1.67 3.57 -14.67
CA ARG A 181 -1.36 3.14 -16.04
C ARG A 181 0.06 3.55 -16.43
N ASP A 182 0.44 4.81 -16.18
CA ASP A 182 1.81 5.31 -16.37
C ASP A 182 2.81 4.43 -15.62
N LEU A 183 2.57 4.13 -14.34
CA LEU A 183 3.43 3.25 -13.56
C LEU A 183 3.58 1.85 -14.18
N GLN A 184 2.48 1.26 -14.65
CA GLN A 184 2.53 -0.06 -15.29
C GLN A 184 3.38 -0.03 -16.56
N ASP A 185 3.27 1.04 -17.35
CA ASP A 185 4.10 1.21 -18.54
C ASP A 185 5.59 1.38 -18.18
N ARG A 186 5.89 2.06 -17.07
CA ARG A 186 7.26 2.13 -16.52
C ARG A 186 7.81 0.75 -16.14
N PHE A 187 7.01 -0.11 -15.49
CA PHE A 187 7.41 -1.50 -15.21
C PHE A 187 7.71 -2.27 -16.50
N ARG A 188 6.84 -2.14 -17.50
CA ARG A 188 6.99 -2.85 -18.78
C ARG A 188 8.17 -2.35 -19.62
N ALA A 189 8.65 -1.14 -19.37
CA ALA A 189 9.83 -0.57 -20.00
C ALA A 189 11.15 -0.99 -19.33
N LEU A 190 11.12 -1.67 -18.18
CA LEU A 190 12.32 -2.13 -17.50
C LEU A 190 13.08 -3.13 -18.37
N LYS A 191 14.40 -2.96 -18.43
CA LYS A 191 15.32 -3.89 -19.07
C LYS A 191 16.15 -4.55 -17.98
N TRP A 192 15.73 -5.73 -17.56
CA TRP A 192 16.56 -6.56 -16.69
C TRP A 192 17.58 -7.30 -17.56
N GLU A 193 18.86 -7.16 -17.21
CA GLU A 193 19.91 -7.97 -17.83
C GLU A 193 19.75 -9.41 -17.34
N LYS A 194 19.80 -10.37 -18.27
CA LYS A 194 19.71 -11.80 -17.97
C LYS A 194 21.04 -12.35 -17.50
#